data_AF-A0A973ECY8-F1
#
_entry.id   AF-A0A973ECY8-F1
#
_cell.length_a   1.000
_cell.length_b   1.000
_cell.length_c   1.000
_cell.angle_alpha   90.00
_cell.angle_beta   90.00
_cell.angle_gamma   90.00
#
_symmetry.space_group_name_H-M   'P 1'
#
loop_
_entity.id
_entity.type
_entity.pdbx_description
1 polymer ?
#
loop_
_entity_poly.entity_id
_entity_poly.type
_entity_poly.pdbx_seq_one_letter_code
_entity_poly.pdbx_strand_id
1 'polypeptide(L)' 'GATSVSLHHGGGVGMGFSQHAGMVIVCDGSDDAARRIARVLHNDPATGVMRHADAGYDIAIDCAREQGLDLPMVK' A
#
# COMPACT_ATOMS: atom_id res chain seq x y z
N GLY A 1 0.70 10.63 4.04
CA GLY A 1 1.39 11.87 3.67
C GLY A 1 2.73 11.52 3.09
N ALA A 2 2.72 10.83 1.95
CA ALA A 2 3.92 10.65 1.16
C ALA A 2 4.44 12.04 0.74
N THR A 3 5.75 12.19 0.60
CA THR A 3 6.36 13.43 0.10
C THR A 3 6.02 13.63 -1.37
N SER A 4 5.95 12.54 -2.15
CA SER A 4 5.42 12.54 -3.50
C SER A 4 4.66 11.25 -3.80
N VAL A 5 3.74 11.33 -4.76
CA VAL A 5 2.96 10.20 -5.28
C VAL A 5 2.95 10.33 -6.80
N SER A 6 3.06 9.21 -7.49
CA SER A 6 3.02 9.15 -8.95
C SER A 6 2.04 8.07 -9.41
N LEU A 7 1.35 8.36 -10.51
CA LEU A 7 0.47 7.42 -11.21
C LEU A 7 0.92 7.34 -12.66
N HIS A 8 1.23 6.14 -13.11
CA HIS A 8 1.86 5.92 -14.40
C HIS A 8 1.04 4.90 -15.20
N HIS A 9 1.06 5.08 -16.52
CA HIS A 9 0.43 4.18 -17.47
C HIS A 9 1.50 3.53 -18.36
N GLY A 10 1.38 2.22 -18.59
CA GLY A 10 2.20 1.48 -19.55
C GLY A 10 3.66 1.21 -19.13
N GLY A 11 4.03 1.44 -17.87
CA GLY A 11 5.37 1.08 -17.42
C GLY A 11 5.62 -0.42 -17.53
N GLY A 12 6.83 -0.78 -18.00
CA GLY A 12 7.26 -2.16 -18.25
C GLY A 12 6.69 -2.76 -19.53
N VAL A 13 5.36 -2.77 -19.68
CA VAL A 13 4.63 -3.57 -20.69
C VAL A 13 4.07 -2.74 -21.86
N GLY A 14 4.29 -1.43 -21.88
CA GLY A 14 3.84 -0.55 -22.97
C GLY A 14 2.40 -0.04 -22.82
N MET A 15 2.04 0.89 -23.71
CA MET A 15 0.75 1.58 -23.70
C MET A 15 -0.42 0.59 -23.78
N GLY A 16 -1.40 0.76 -22.90
CA GLY A 16 -2.64 -0.03 -22.85
C GLY A 16 -2.62 -1.21 -21.87
N PHE A 17 -1.46 -1.61 -21.34
CA PHE A 17 -1.32 -2.90 -20.66
C PHE A 17 -1.08 -2.83 -19.14
N SER A 18 -0.74 -1.66 -18.58
CA SER A 18 -0.56 -1.52 -17.13
C SER A 18 -0.98 -0.15 -16.61
N GLN A 19 -1.46 -0.15 -15.37
CA GLN A 19 -1.60 1.01 -14.52
C GLN A 19 -0.91 0.68 -13.20
N HIS A 20 -0.05 1.57 -12.71
CA HIS A 20 0.64 1.39 -11.44
C HIS A 20 0.87 2.73 -10.75
N ALA A 21 1.05 2.65 -9.43
CA ALA A 21 1.27 3.78 -8.56
C ALA A 21 2.64 3.63 -7.89
N GLY A 22 3.31 4.76 -7.68
CA GLY A 22 4.53 4.86 -6.89
C GLY A 22 4.39 5.95 -5.83
N MET A 23 5.17 5.82 -4.76
CA MET A 23 5.20 6.82 -3.70
C MET A 23 6.63 6.97 -3.17
N VAL A 24 6.92 8.13 -2.58
CA VAL A 24 8.17 8.40 -1.87
C VAL A 24 7.83 9.11 -0.57
N ILE A 25 8.52 8.76 0.52
CA ILE A 25 8.44 9.47 1.78
C ILE A 25 9.84 9.83 2.28
N VAL A 26 10.00 11.07 2.73
CA VAL A 26 11.27 11.60 3.26
C VAL A 26 11.29 11.47 4.78
N CYS A 27 12.39 10.94 5.29
CA CYS A 27 12.69 10.84 6.72
C CYS A 27 13.64 11.98 7.13
N ASP A 28 13.10 13.19 7.34
CA ASP A 28 13.90 14.38 7.64
C ASP A 28 14.24 14.58 9.13
N GLY A 29 13.80 13.66 9.99
CA GLY A 29 14.03 13.72 11.45
C GLY A 29 12.99 14.52 12.24
N SER A 30 11.99 15.11 11.59
CA SER A 30 10.92 15.84 12.28
C SER A 30 9.85 14.90 12.87
N ASP A 31 9.21 15.33 13.96
CA ASP A 31 8.05 14.64 14.55
C ASP A 31 6.87 14.52 13.56
N ASP A 32 6.74 15.49 12.65
CA ASP A 32 5.72 15.45 11.63
C ASP A 32 6.01 14.38 10.57
N ALA A 33 7.27 14.24 10.13
CA ALA A 33 7.69 13.13 9.29
C ALA A 33 7.45 11.78 9.99
N ALA A 34 7.77 11.64 11.28
CA ALA A 34 7.50 10.42 12.04
C ALA A 34 6.02 10.00 11.98
N ARG A 35 5.09 10.95 12.18
CA ARG A 35 3.65 10.69 12.06
C ARG A 35 3.24 10.28 10.65
N ARG A 36 3.82 10.90 9.61
CA ARG A 36 3.53 10.57 8.21
C ARG A 36 4.06 9.18 7.86
N ILE A 37 5.28 8.84 8.28
CA ILE A 37 5.95 7.55 8.07
C ILE A 37 5.13 6.41 8.66
N ALA A 38 4.70 6.54 9.92
CA ALA A 38 3.90 5.52 10.58
C ALA A 38 2.62 5.16 9.81
N ARG A 39 1.91 6.16 9.26
CA ARG A 39 0.72 5.92 8.45
C ARG A 39 1.06 5.34 7.08
N VAL A 40 2.08 5.90 6.44
CA VAL A 40 2.35 5.63 5.03
C VAL A 40 3.00 4.25 4.83
N LEU A 41 3.97 3.89 5.67
CA LEU A 41 4.61 2.57 5.62
C LEU A 41 3.74 1.45 6.20
N HIS A 42 2.65 1.79 6.89
CA HIS A 42 1.59 0.82 7.20
C HIS A 42 0.62 0.66 6.01
N ASN A 43 0.07 1.77 5.52
CA ASN A 43 -1.00 1.73 4.52
C ASN A 43 -0.53 1.21 3.15
N ASP A 44 0.65 1.59 2.68
CA ASP A 44 1.14 1.18 1.36
C ASP A 44 1.21 -0.36 1.21
N PRO A 45 1.95 -1.11 2.05
CA PRO A 45 1.93 -2.56 2.00
C PRO A 45 0.58 -3.17 2.42
N ALA A 46 -0.17 -2.55 3.34
CA ALA A 46 -1.49 -3.05 3.75
C ALA A 46 -2.48 -3.09 2.57
N THR A 47 -2.38 -2.16 1.61
CA THR A 47 -3.20 -2.25 0.39
C THR A 47 -2.84 -3.45 -0.50
N GLY A 48 -1.56 -3.88 -0.50
CA GLY A 48 -1.13 -5.11 -1.14
C GLY A 48 -1.73 -6.35 -0.48
N VAL A 49 -1.72 -6.41 0.86
CA VAL A 49 -2.38 -7.48 1.63
C VAL A 49 -3.89 -7.48 1.38
N MET A 50 -4.54 -6.32 1.53
CA MET A 50 -5.97 -6.12 1.24
C MET A 50 -6.35 -6.65 -0.14
N ARG A 51 -5.60 -6.26 -1.19
CA ARG A 51 -5.88 -6.65 -2.57
C ARG A 51 -5.79 -8.16 -2.80
N HIS A 52 -4.87 -8.84 -2.12
CA HIS A 52 -4.75 -10.30 -2.24
C HIS A 52 -5.75 -11.03 -1.34
N ALA A 53 -6.08 -10.49 -0.18
CA ALA A 53 -7.12 -11.03 0.69
C ALA A 53 -8.50 -10.98 0.00
N ASP A 54 -8.82 -9.85 -0.63
CA ASP A 54 -10.04 -9.67 -1.45
C ASP A 54 -10.10 -10.66 -2.62
N ALA A 55 -8.95 -10.97 -3.23
CA ALA A 55 -8.85 -11.99 -4.27
C ALA A 55 -8.93 -13.44 -3.75
N GLY A 56 -9.07 -13.65 -2.43
CA GLY A 56 -9.27 -14.97 -1.81
C GLY A 56 -7.99 -15.74 -1.47
N TYR A 57 -6.84 -15.08 -1.35
CA TYR A 57 -5.60 -15.75 -0.96
C TYR A 57 -5.53 -15.94 0.56
N ASP A 58 -5.54 -17.20 1.02
CA ASP A 58 -5.51 -17.53 2.46
C ASP A 58 -4.33 -16.88 3.20
N ILE A 59 -3.13 -16.92 2.60
CA ILE A 59 -1.92 -16.31 3.19
C ILE A 59 -2.07 -14.80 3.43
N ALA A 60 -2.87 -14.11 2.61
CA ALA A 60 -3.11 -12.68 2.75
C ALA A 60 -4.21 -12.39 3.76
N ILE A 61 -5.23 -13.26 3.84
CA ILE A 61 -6.27 -13.20 4.88
C ILE A 61 -5.63 -13.43 6.26
N ASP A 62 -4.74 -14.41 6.38
CA ASP A 62 -4.01 -14.69 7.62
C ASP A 62 -3.13 -13.50 8.02
N CYS A 63 -2.36 -12.95 7.07
CA CYS A 63 -1.58 -11.73 7.31
C CYS A 63 -2.46 -10.55 7.75
N ALA A 64 -3.63 -10.35 7.13
CA ALA A 64 -4.56 -9.29 7.51
C ALA A 64 -5.06 -9.46 8.95
N ARG A 65 -5.37 -10.70 9.38
CA ARG A 65 -5.78 -11.00 10.76
C ARG A 65 -4.64 -10.81 11.76
N GLU A 66 -3.44 -11.30 11.44
CA GLU A 66 -2.24 -11.15 12.28
C GLU A 66 -1.88 -9.68 12.53
N GLN A 67 -2.00 -8.84 11.49
CA GLN A 67 -1.67 -7.41 11.56
C GLN A 67 -2.86 -6.53 11.96
N GLY A 68 -4.04 -7.11 12.21
CA GLY A 68 -5.25 -6.40 12.63
C GLY A 68 -5.76 -5.39 11.59
N LEU A 69 -5.68 -5.72 10.29
CA LEU A 69 -6.18 -4.84 9.22
C LEU A 69 -7.72 -4.80 9.22
N ASP A 70 -8.28 -3.60 9.08
CA ASP A 70 -9.73 -3.41 8.95
C ASP A 70 -10.17 -3.63 7.50
N LEU A 71 -10.64 -4.86 7.20
CA LEU A 71 -11.12 -5.28 5.89
C LEU A 71 -12.63 -5.62 5.97
N PRO A 72 -13.55 -4.68 5.71
CA PRO A 72 -14.96 -4.83 6.05
C PRO A 72 -15.69 -6.05 5.45
N MET A 73 -15.19 -6.55 4.31
CA MET A 73 -15.79 -7.68 3.57
C MET A 73 -15.04 -8.99 3.77
N VAL A 74 -13.86 -8.97 4.40
CA VAL A 74 -13.01 -10.14 4.63
C VAL A 74 -13.08 -10.48 6.12
N LYS A 75 -13.65 -11.65 6.44
CA LYS A 75 -13.80 -12.14 7.82
C LYS A 75 -12.64 -13.07 8.17
#